data_AF-A0A4Q2UGA5-F1
#
_entry.id   AF-A0A4Q2UGA5-F1
#
_cell.length_a   1.000
_cell.length_b   1.000
_cell.length_c   1.000
_cell.angle_alpha   90.00
_cell.angle_beta   90.00
_cell.angle_gamma   90.00
#
_symmetry.space_group_name_H-M   'P 1'
#
loop_
_entity.id
_entity.type
_entity.pdbx_description
1 polymer ?
#
loop_
_entity_poly.entity_id
_entity_poly.type
_entity_poly.pdbx_seq_one_letter_code
_entity_poly.pdbx_strand_id
1 'polypeptide(L)'
;MQKRTGSFLLIGLFLLSLNAVAQDKNFYIFLCFGQSNMEGNARIEAQDTVNVDPRFQVMEAVDCPAINRTKGNWYTAKPPLCRCRTGLTPADYFGRELVANLPSTVRIGVINVAVGGCKIELFDKDQYTSYTTNVPGWMKNMIREYDGNPYGRLVEMAKLAQKDGVIKGILLHQGESNTGDTLWTKKVKVVYDNLMNDLDLKPKKVPLLAGETVGADQNGKCASMNKIIATLPQTIKNSHVISSAGCTDSADDLHFNAAGYRELGKRYATQMLSLLGYKPMATN
;
A
#
# COMPACT_ATOMS: atom_id res chain seq x y z
N MET A 1 -12.29 -27.72 69.00
CA MET A 1 -11.34 -26.99 68.13
C MET A 1 -11.61 -27.36 66.68
N GLN A 2 -12.28 -26.48 65.92
CA GLN A 2 -12.55 -26.65 64.50
C GLN A 2 -11.29 -26.38 63.69
N LYS A 3 -10.88 -27.30 62.81
CA LYS A 3 -9.94 -27.04 61.71
C LYS A 3 -10.75 -26.79 60.45
N ARG A 4 -10.72 -25.56 59.92
CA ARG A 4 -11.24 -25.21 58.60
C ARG A 4 -10.17 -25.48 57.55
N THR A 5 -10.48 -26.34 56.59
CA THR A 5 -9.75 -26.55 55.35
C THR A 5 -9.99 -25.36 54.41
N GLY A 6 -8.93 -24.70 53.96
CA GLY A 6 -8.99 -23.67 52.92
C GLY A 6 -8.84 -24.30 51.54
N SER A 7 -9.83 -24.10 50.67
CA SER A 7 -9.71 -24.35 49.23
C SER A 7 -9.22 -23.08 48.54
N PHE A 8 -8.03 -23.13 47.94
CA PHE A 8 -7.58 -22.14 46.97
C PHE A 8 -8.18 -22.49 45.60
N LEU A 9 -8.95 -21.58 45.01
CA LEU A 9 -9.41 -21.68 43.63
C LEU A 9 -8.46 -20.84 42.75
N LEU A 10 -7.61 -21.50 41.96
CA LEU A 10 -6.84 -20.84 40.91
C LEU A 10 -7.77 -20.58 39.71
N ILE A 11 -8.04 -19.31 39.42
CA ILE A 11 -8.70 -18.90 38.17
C ILE A 11 -7.58 -18.64 37.15
N GLY A 12 -7.42 -19.56 36.19
CA GLY A 12 -6.53 -19.37 35.05
C GLY A 12 -7.14 -18.42 34.03
N LEU A 13 -6.48 -17.30 33.74
CA LEU A 13 -6.80 -16.43 32.63
C LEU A 13 -6.40 -17.12 31.30
N PHE A 14 -7.37 -17.60 30.54
CA PHE A 14 -7.15 -17.98 29.14
C PHE A 14 -7.13 -16.70 28.29
N LEU A 15 -5.94 -16.31 27.84
CA LEU A 15 -5.77 -15.32 26.77
C LEU A 15 -6.17 -15.99 25.44
N LEU A 16 -7.43 -15.85 25.05
CA LEU A 16 -7.88 -16.21 23.71
C LEU A 16 -7.31 -15.19 22.73
N SER A 17 -6.31 -15.59 21.95
CA SER A 17 -5.90 -14.89 20.74
C SER A 17 -7.04 -14.97 19.72
N LEU A 18 -7.89 -13.95 19.72
CA LEU A 18 -8.91 -13.75 18.68
C LEU A 18 -8.19 -13.46 17.36
N ASN A 19 -7.97 -14.50 16.56
CA ASN A 19 -7.60 -14.33 15.16
C ASN A 19 -8.75 -13.59 14.47
N ALA A 20 -8.48 -12.42 13.89
CA ALA A 20 -9.49 -11.68 13.13
C ALA A 20 -9.95 -12.53 11.94
N VAL A 21 -11.23 -12.89 11.90
CA VAL A 21 -11.83 -13.61 10.78
C VAL A 21 -12.49 -12.59 9.87
N ALA A 22 -12.09 -12.57 8.59
CA ALA A 22 -12.72 -11.74 7.57
C ALA A 22 -14.21 -12.08 7.45
N GLN A 23 -15.07 -11.09 7.67
CA GLN A 23 -16.52 -11.25 7.54
C GLN A 23 -16.93 -11.48 6.08
N ASP A 24 -16.33 -10.75 5.13
CA ASP A 24 -16.58 -10.90 3.69
C ASP A 24 -15.33 -11.42 2.96
N LYS A 25 -15.33 -12.71 2.62
CA LYS A 25 -14.22 -13.32 1.86
C LYS A 25 -14.09 -12.77 0.44
N ASN A 26 -15.12 -12.12 -0.10
CA ASN A 26 -15.12 -11.50 -1.43
C ASN A 26 -14.71 -10.02 -1.39
N PHE A 27 -14.41 -9.48 -0.20
CA PHE A 27 -13.80 -8.16 -0.09
C PHE A 27 -12.27 -8.29 -0.10
N TYR A 28 -11.66 -7.99 -1.25
CA TYR A 28 -10.23 -8.11 -1.47
C TYR A 28 -9.54 -6.79 -1.13
N ILE A 29 -8.65 -6.82 -0.15
CA ILE A 29 -7.97 -5.64 0.37
C ILE A 29 -6.51 -5.64 -0.08
N PHE A 30 -6.01 -4.47 -0.48
CA PHE A 30 -4.64 -4.26 -0.90
C PHE A 30 -4.00 -3.14 -0.10
N LEU A 31 -2.81 -3.43 0.43
CA LEU A 31 -2.02 -2.44 1.15
C LEU A 31 -1.13 -1.71 0.16
N CYS A 32 -1.12 -0.39 0.20
CA CYS A 32 -0.31 0.46 -0.68
C CYS A 32 0.64 1.29 0.18
N PHE A 33 1.93 1.27 -0.14
CA PHE A 33 2.91 2.11 0.55
C PHE A 33 4.07 2.51 -0.35
N GLY A 34 4.80 3.53 0.07
CA GLY A 34 5.95 4.03 -0.68
C GLY A 34 6.12 5.54 -0.53
N GLN A 35 6.57 6.19 -1.60
CA GLN A 35 6.88 7.61 -1.61
C GLN A 35 5.97 8.42 -2.54
N SER A 36 6.45 9.53 -3.11
CA SER A 36 5.65 10.51 -3.86
C SER A 36 4.83 9.91 -5.01
N ASN A 37 5.38 8.93 -5.75
CA ASN A 37 4.63 8.27 -6.82
C ASN A 37 3.52 7.32 -6.31
N MET A 38 3.60 6.78 -5.08
CA MET A 38 2.48 6.07 -4.44
C MET A 38 1.51 7.05 -3.77
N GLU A 39 2.03 8.13 -3.19
CA GLU A 39 1.26 9.19 -2.53
C GLU A 39 0.33 9.92 -3.51
N GLY A 40 0.83 10.09 -4.74
CA GLY A 40 0.15 10.73 -5.84
C GLY A 40 0.56 12.19 -5.98
N ASN A 41 1.34 12.50 -7.02
CA ASN A 41 1.85 13.85 -7.29
C ASN A 41 1.10 14.57 -8.42
N ALA A 42 0.41 13.83 -9.29
CA ALA A 42 -0.29 14.43 -10.42
C ALA A 42 -1.61 15.06 -9.98
N ARG A 43 -1.96 16.18 -10.63
CA ARG A 43 -3.28 16.79 -10.47
C ARG A 43 -4.37 15.81 -10.88
N ILE A 44 -5.38 15.68 -10.04
CA ILE A 44 -6.61 14.94 -10.34
C ILE A 44 -7.38 15.67 -11.44
N GLU A 45 -7.76 14.95 -12.50
CA GLU A 45 -8.56 15.46 -13.61
C GLU A 45 -10.03 15.05 -13.47
N ALA A 46 -10.92 15.68 -14.25
CA ALA A 46 -12.36 15.40 -14.17
C ALA A 46 -12.70 13.93 -14.40
N GLN A 47 -12.03 13.27 -15.35
CA GLN A 47 -12.21 11.84 -15.66
C GLN A 47 -11.91 10.92 -14.47
N ASP A 48 -11.01 11.33 -13.58
CA ASP A 48 -10.63 10.54 -12.41
C ASP A 48 -11.71 10.58 -11.31
N THR A 49 -12.73 11.43 -11.45
CA THR A 49 -13.73 11.66 -10.39
C THR A 49 -15.12 11.12 -10.73
N VAL A 50 -15.32 10.66 -11.96
CA VAL A 50 -16.60 10.16 -12.47
C VAL A 50 -16.60 8.64 -12.56
N ASN A 51 -17.79 8.04 -12.50
CA ASN A 51 -18.03 6.61 -12.71
C ASN A 51 -17.15 5.69 -11.85
N VAL A 52 -16.87 6.09 -10.61
CA VAL A 52 -16.15 5.23 -9.64
C VAL A 52 -17.12 4.19 -9.11
N ASP A 53 -16.91 2.92 -9.47
CA ASP A 53 -17.73 1.79 -9.01
C ASP A 53 -17.73 1.74 -7.47
N PRO A 54 -18.89 1.74 -6.78
CA PRO A 54 -18.97 1.64 -5.32
C PRO A 54 -18.32 0.40 -4.71
N ARG A 55 -18.07 -0.67 -5.51
CA ARG A 55 -17.30 -1.85 -5.08
C ARG A 55 -15.82 -1.53 -4.87
N PHE A 56 -15.30 -0.46 -5.46
CA PHE A 56 -13.96 0.02 -5.21
C PHE A 56 -13.96 1.05 -4.08
N GLN A 57 -13.33 0.68 -2.97
CA GLN A 57 -13.31 1.42 -1.73
C GLN A 57 -11.90 1.75 -1.26
N VAL A 58 -11.77 2.84 -0.52
CA VAL A 58 -10.56 3.26 0.18
C VAL A 58 -10.86 3.34 1.68
N MET A 59 -9.99 2.75 2.50
CA MET A 59 -10.00 3.02 3.93
C MET A 59 -9.13 4.25 4.17
N GLU A 60 -9.73 5.31 4.70
CA GLU A 60 -8.98 6.54 4.93
C GLU A 60 -7.96 6.33 6.05
N ALA A 61 -6.69 6.64 5.78
CA ALA A 61 -5.60 6.43 6.73
C ALA A 61 -5.38 7.62 7.67
N VAL A 62 -6.02 8.77 7.45
CA VAL A 62 -5.93 10.00 8.26
C VAL A 62 -7.30 10.69 8.32
N ASP A 63 -7.51 11.67 9.20
CA ASP A 63 -8.76 12.43 9.21
C ASP A 63 -8.75 13.51 8.12
N CYS A 64 -9.73 13.47 7.22
CA CYS A 64 -9.91 14.39 6.11
C CYS A 64 -11.29 15.07 6.13
N PRO A 65 -11.52 15.98 7.09
CA PRO A 65 -12.81 16.66 7.25
C PRO A 65 -13.22 17.46 6.00
N ALA A 66 -12.26 17.99 5.24
CA ALA A 66 -12.54 18.76 4.02
C ALA A 66 -13.25 17.95 2.91
N ILE A 67 -13.14 16.62 2.95
CA ILE A 67 -13.82 15.70 2.02
C ILE A 67 -14.74 14.72 2.77
N ASN A 68 -15.13 15.04 4.01
CA ASN A 68 -16.00 14.24 4.88
C ASN A 68 -15.53 12.79 5.04
N ARG A 69 -14.22 12.59 5.20
CA ARG A 69 -13.64 11.29 5.52
C ARG A 69 -12.93 11.30 6.87
N THR A 70 -13.09 10.22 7.61
CA THR A 70 -12.53 9.98 8.95
C THR A 70 -11.69 8.72 8.90
N LYS A 71 -10.56 8.71 9.62
CA LYS A 71 -9.62 7.59 9.69
C LYS A 71 -10.32 6.28 10.05
N GLY A 72 -9.94 5.19 9.36
CA GLY A 72 -10.41 3.83 9.65
C GLY A 72 -11.76 3.47 9.04
N ASN A 73 -12.42 4.40 8.34
CA ASN A 73 -13.69 4.16 7.66
C ASN A 73 -13.50 3.96 6.16
N TRP A 74 -14.38 3.15 5.55
CA TRP A 74 -14.41 2.88 4.11
C TRP A 74 -15.27 3.90 3.35
N TYR A 75 -14.77 4.35 2.21
CA TYR A 75 -15.47 5.24 1.28
C TYR A 75 -15.32 4.73 -0.16
N THR A 76 -16.22 5.09 -1.07
CA THR A 76 -15.96 4.91 -2.50
C THR A 76 -14.65 5.61 -2.87
N ALA A 77 -13.76 4.91 -3.57
CA ALA A 77 -12.39 5.32 -3.86
C ALA A 77 -12.31 6.37 -4.97
N LYS A 78 -12.95 7.52 -4.73
CA LYS A 78 -12.74 8.75 -5.48
C LYS A 78 -11.45 9.43 -4.98
N PRO A 79 -10.50 9.81 -5.83
CA PRO A 79 -9.27 10.45 -5.39
C PRO A 79 -9.54 11.77 -4.64
N PRO A 80 -8.64 12.16 -3.71
CA PRO A 80 -7.38 11.51 -3.38
C PRO A 80 -7.53 10.23 -2.54
N LEU A 81 -6.57 9.31 -2.66
CA LEU A 81 -6.59 8.01 -1.97
C LEU A 81 -5.52 7.83 -0.88
N CYS A 82 -4.54 8.72 -0.78
CA CYS A 82 -3.46 8.64 0.23
C CYS A 82 -3.74 9.55 1.42
N ARG A 83 -3.82 10.87 1.20
CA ARG A 83 -4.15 11.87 2.22
C ARG A 83 -5.01 12.98 1.64
N CYS A 84 -5.51 13.86 2.51
CA CYS A 84 -6.55 14.84 2.20
C CYS A 84 -6.24 15.81 1.05
N ARG A 85 -4.97 16.01 0.71
CA ARG A 85 -4.51 17.00 -0.27
C ARG A 85 -3.52 16.42 -1.29
N THR A 86 -3.44 15.10 -1.40
CA THR A 86 -2.55 14.45 -2.39
C THR A 86 -3.23 14.38 -3.75
N GLY A 87 -2.47 13.95 -4.76
CA GLY A 87 -2.91 13.84 -6.14
C GLY A 87 -3.43 12.45 -6.51
N LEU A 88 -3.44 12.19 -7.82
CA LEU A 88 -3.73 10.91 -8.43
C LEU A 88 -2.58 9.93 -8.16
N THR A 89 -2.91 8.68 -7.80
CA THR A 89 -1.96 7.60 -7.48
C THR A 89 -2.22 6.39 -8.39
N PRO A 90 -1.23 5.49 -8.65
CA PRO A 90 -1.50 4.24 -9.36
C PRO A 90 -2.60 3.39 -8.69
N ALA A 91 -2.84 3.55 -7.38
CA ALA A 91 -3.92 2.85 -6.68
C ALA A 91 -5.33 3.18 -7.25
N ASP A 92 -5.52 4.39 -7.82
CA ASP A 92 -6.80 4.81 -8.40
C ASP A 92 -7.24 3.93 -9.56
N TYR A 93 -6.31 3.63 -10.48
CA TYR A 93 -6.60 2.84 -11.66
C TYR A 93 -6.34 1.36 -11.45
N PHE A 94 -5.52 1.01 -10.45
CA PHE A 94 -5.43 -0.37 -9.96
C PHE A 94 -6.80 -0.91 -9.53
N GLY A 95 -7.50 -0.20 -8.63
CA GLY A 95 -8.77 -0.68 -8.11
C GLY A 95 -9.89 -0.70 -9.15
N ARG A 96 -9.93 0.33 -10.03
CA ARG A 96 -10.88 0.41 -11.14
C ARG A 96 -10.74 -0.74 -12.13
N GLU A 97 -9.50 -1.06 -12.51
CA GLU A 97 -9.23 -2.14 -13.43
C GLU A 97 -9.58 -3.50 -12.80
N LEU A 98 -9.33 -3.68 -11.50
CA LEU A 98 -9.77 -4.89 -10.79
C LEU A 98 -11.29 -5.05 -10.78
N VAL A 99 -12.06 -4.02 -10.40
CA VAL A 99 -13.53 -4.14 -10.37
C VAL A 99 -14.13 -4.36 -11.76
N ALA A 100 -13.52 -3.81 -12.81
CA ALA A 100 -13.96 -4.02 -14.19
C ALA A 100 -13.77 -5.48 -14.67
N ASN A 101 -12.78 -6.19 -14.13
CA ASN A 101 -12.39 -7.53 -14.59
C ASN A 101 -12.74 -8.67 -13.62
N LEU A 102 -13.26 -8.35 -12.43
CA LEU A 102 -13.64 -9.34 -11.41
C LEU A 102 -15.15 -9.51 -11.32
N PRO A 103 -15.64 -10.68 -10.87
CA PRO A 103 -17.06 -10.93 -10.68
C PRO A 103 -17.75 -9.82 -9.87
N SER A 104 -19.02 -9.53 -10.18
CA SER A 104 -19.79 -8.47 -9.53
C SER A 104 -19.94 -8.64 -8.01
N THR A 105 -19.74 -9.86 -7.50
CA THR A 105 -19.72 -10.18 -6.07
C THR A 105 -18.43 -9.77 -5.35
N VAL A 106 -17.35 -9.48 -6.09
CA VAL A 106 -16.05 -9.09 -5.52
C VAL A 106 -16.01 -7.58 -5.33
N ARG A 107 -15.57 -7.17 -4.13
CA ARG A 107 -15.28 -5.80 -3.75
C ARG A 107 -13.78 -5.61 -3.60
N ILE A 108 -13.29 -4.41 -3.88
CA ILE A 108 -11.87 -4.05 -3.83
C ILE A 108 -11.68 -2.93 -2.81
N GLY A 109 -10.79 -3.14 -1.85
CA GLY A 109 -10.40 -2.17 -0.85
C GLY A 109 -8.93 -1.81 -1.00
N VAL A 110 -8.59 -0.53 -0.92
CA VAL A 110 -7.18 -0.08 -0.82
C VAL A 110 -6.95 0.69 0.48
N ILE A 111 -5.75 0.54 1.03
CA ILE A 111 -5.25 1.30 2.17
C ILE A 111 -3.91 1.90 1.74
N ASN A 112 -3.85 3.21 1.54
CA ASN A 112 -2.63 3.86 1.04
C ASN A 112 -1.97 4.71 2.12
N VAL A 113 -0.76 4.32 2.50
CA VAL A 113 0.10 5.06 3.42
C VAL A 113 1.44 5.31 2.74
N ALA A 114 1.59 6.49 2.17
CA ALA A 114 2.81 6.91 1.48
C ALA A 114 3.24 8.31 1.94
N VAL A 115 4.54 8.59 1.79
CA VAL A 115 5.16 9.87 2.19
C VAL A 115 6.14 10.33 1.11
N GLY A 116 5.87 11.47 0.48
CA GLY A 116 6.74 12.09 -0.52
C GLY A 116 8.21 12.15 -0.11
N GLY A 117 9.11 11.78 -1.03
CA GLY A 117 10.57 11.85 -0.85
C GLY A 117 11.18 10.94 0.22
N CYS A 118 10.41 10.08 0.89
CA CYS A 118 10.97 9.20 1.91
C CYS A 118 11.83 8.08 1.32
N LYS A 119 12.80 7.60 2.10
CA LYS A 119 13.47 6.33 1.84
C LYS A 119 12.66 5.16 2.41
N ILE A 120 12.95 3.93 1.99
CA ILE A 120 12.29 2.72 2.48
C ILE A 120 12.40 2.54 4.01
N GLU A 121 13.47 3.07 4.61
CA GLU A 121 13.74 3.04 6.05
C GLU A 121 12.63 3.71 6.90
N LEU A 122 11.84 4.62 6.32
CA LEU A 122 10.67 5.18 7.02
C LEU A 122 9.63 4.10 7.37
N PHE A 123 9.59 3.02 6.60
CA PHE A 123 8.68 1.90 6.81
C PHE A 123 9.32 0.74 7.56
N ASP A 124 10.57 0.87 8.01
CA ASP A 124 11.21 -0.11 8.88
C ASP A 124 10.73 0.13 10.34
N LYS A 125 10.00 -0.86 10.88
CA LYS A 125 9.43 -0.86 12.23
C LYS A 125 10.44 -0.50 13.32
N ASP A 126 11.70 -0.91 13.17
CA ASP A 126 12.73 -0.73 14.20
C ASP A 126 13.62 0.48 13.92
N GLN A 127 13.70 0.95 12.67
CA GLN A 127 14.60 2.02 12.26
C GLN A 127 13.92 3.36 11.93
N TYR A 128 12.58 3.42 11.83
CA TYR A 128 11.89 4.63 11.38
C TYR A 128 12.21 5.87 12.24
N THR A 129 12.34 5.73 13.56
CA THR A 129 12.63 6.86 14.47
C THR A 129 14.00 7.48 14.18
N SER A 130 15.02 6.64 14.02
CA SER A 130 16.37 7.07 13.62
C SER A 130 16.33 7.81 12.29
N TYR A 131 15.63 7.24 11.29
CA TYR A 131 15.44 7.88 10.00
C TYR A 131 14.77 9.27 10.12
N THR A 132 13.69 9.39 10.91
CA THR A 132 12.90 10.64 11.03
C THR A 132 13.63 11.81 11.69
N THR A 133 14.74 11.56 12.40
CA THR A 133 15.46 12.60 13.15
C THR A 133 15.97 13.71 12.22
N ASN A 134 16.51 13.34 11.06
CA ASN A 134 17.23 14.23 10.14
C ASN A 134 16.48 14.53 8.83
N VAL A 135 15.19 14.21 8.73
CA VAL A 135 14.40 14.53 7.53
C VAL A 135 14.00 16.00 7.50
N PRO A 136 13.80 16.60 6.31
CA PRO A 136 13.40 18.00 6.19
C PRO A 136 12.01 18.26 6.81
N GLY A 137 11.78 19.50 7.24
CA GLY A 137 10.56 19.88 7.97
C GLY A 137 9.25 19.59 7.23
N TRP A 138 9.23 19.74 5.91
CA TRP A 138 8.07 19.39 5.09
C TRP A 138 7.73 17.90 5.19
N MET A 139 8.74 17.02 5.26
CA MET A 139 8.53 15.57 5.42
C MET A 139 8.08 15.24 6.85
N LYS A 140 8.65 15.91 7.86
CA LYS A 140 8.22 15.76 9.27
C LYS A 140 6.72 16.06 9.43
N ASN A 141 6.20 17.06 8.71
CA ASN A 141 4.77 17.38 8.75
C ASN A 141 3.92 16.25 8.16
N MET A 142 4.32 15.69 7.01
CA MET A 142 3.62 14.56 6.40
C MET A 142 3.64 13.31 7.29
N ILE A 143 4.80 13.01 7.89
CA ILE A 143 4.98 11.89 8.81
C ILE A 143 4.09 12.05 10.07
N ARG A 144 3.90 13.29 10.54
CA ARG A 144 3.06 13.58 11.72
C ARG A 144 1.58 13.28 11.51
N GLU A 145 1.08 13.36 10.29
CA GLU A 145 -0.31 12.97 9.97
C GLU A 145 -0.57 11.48 10.23
N TYR A 146 0.51 10.67 10.22
CA TYR A 146 0.51 9.26 10.60
C TYR A 146 1.05 9.02 12.01
N ASP A 147 0.88 9.99 12.92
CA ASP A 147 1.36 9.98 14.31
C ASP A 147 2.87 9.74 14.46
N GLY A 148 3.66 10.08 13.44
CA GLY A 148 5.10 9.84 13.45
C GLY A 148 5.54 8.46 12.95
N ASN A 149 4.61 7.55 12.69
CA ASN A 149 4.90 6.17 12.33
C ASN A 149 4.04 5.66 11.15
N PRO A 150 4.44 5.94 9.89
CA PRO A 150 3.71 5.48 8.71
C PRO A 150 3.56 3.95 8.62
N TYR A 151 4.59 3.19 8.99
CA TYR A 151 4.47 1.72 9.07
C TYR A 151 3.38 1.30 10.07
N GLY A 152 3.44 1.88 11.28
CA GLY A 152 2.45 1.64 12.33
C GLY A 152 1.03 1.98 11.90
N ARG A 153 0.83 3.09 11.19
CA ARG A 153 -0.47 3.47 10.64
C ARG A 153 -0.97 2.46 9.60
N LEU A 154 -0.10 1.97 8.72
CA LEU A 154 -0.48 0.94 7.74
C LEU A 154 -0.93 -0.35 8.43
N VAL A 155 -0.20 -0.79 9.47
CA VAL A 155 -0.57 -1.98 10.27
C VAL A 155 -1.88 -1.75 11.03
N GLU A 156 -2.08 -0.57 11.62
CA GLU A 156 -3.30 -0.17 12.33
C GLU A 156 -4.53 -0.34 11.42
N MET A 157 -4.49 0.29 10.23
CA MET A 157 -5.59 0.24 9.26
C MET A 157 -5.78 -1.18 8.70
N ALA A 158 -4.70 -1.90 8.40
CA ALA A 158 -4.76 -3.27 7.93
C ALA A 158 -5.46 -4.22 8.94
N LYS A 159 -5.19 -4.06 10.25
CA LYS A 159 -5.86 -4.84 11.31
C LYS A 159 -7.35 -4.55 11.42
N LEU A 160 -7.77 -3.30 11.18
CA LEU A 160 -9.19 -2.96 11.08
C LEU A 160 -9.80 -3.66 9.87
N ALA A 161 -9.15 -3.53 8.72
CA ALA A 161 -9.61 -4.07 7.45
C ALA A 161 -9.70 -5.61 7.42
N GLN A 162 -8.85 -6.33 8.17
CA GLN A 162 -8.93 -7.80 8.32
C GLN A 162 -10.23 -8.29 8.98
N LYS A 163 -10.97 -7.42 9.67
CA LYS A 163 -12.30 -7.74 10.19
C LYS A 163 -13.35 -7.75 9.07
N ASP A 164 -13.14 -6.93 8.05
CA ASP A 164 -14.10 -6.72 6.96
C ASP A 164 -13.84 -7.65 5.78
N GLY A 165 -12.56 -7.86 5.42
CA GLY A 165 -12.17 -8.59 4.22
C GLY A 165 -10.82 -9.29 4.31
N VAL A 166 -10.31 -9.72 3.15
CA VAL A 166 -9.08 -10.51 3.03
C VAL A 166 -7.99 -9.68 2.37
N ILE A 167 -6.83 -9.53 3.02
CA ILE A 167 -5.66 -8.92 2.39
C ILE A 167 -5.12 -9.86 1.31
N LYS A 168 -5.14 -9.40 0.06
CA LYS A 168 -4.79 -10.19 -1.14
C LYS A 168 -3.47 -9.79 -1.78
N GLY A 169 -2.88 -8.67 -1.41
CA GLY A 169 -1.61 -8.24 -1.97
C GLY A 169 -1.15 -6.90 -1.42
N ILE A 170 0.08 -6.54 -1.79
CA ILE A 170 0.73 -5.29 -1.38
C ILE A 170 1.26 -4.59 -2.64
N LEU A 171 1.04 -3.29 -2.75
CA LEU A 171 1.60 -2.42 -3.78
C LEU A 171 2.67 -1.54 -3.14
N LEU A 172 3.86 -1.58 -3.71
CA LEU A 172 5.00 -0.76 -3.33
C LEU A 172 5.40 0.12 -4.52
N HIS A 173 5.39 1.45 -4.33
CA HIS A 173 6.05 2.34 -5.28
C HIS A 173 7.05 3.23 -4.56
N GLN A 174 8.31 2.80 -4.59
CA GLN A 174 9.41 3.44 -3.90
C GLN A 174 10.73 3.07 -4.55
N GLY A 175 11.70 3.97 -4.51
CA GLY A 175 13.07 3.69 -4.91
C GLY A 175 13.87 4.94 -5.26
N GLU A 176 13.19 6.02 -5.64
CA GLU A 176 13.83 7.26 -6.10
C GLU A 176 14.75 7.85 -5.02
N SER A 177 14.31 7.89 -3.76
CA SER A 177 15.16 8.35 -2.64
C SER A 177 16.23 7.36 -2.20
N ASN A 178 16.18 6.11 -2.70
CA ASN A 178 17.19 5.07 -2.50
C ASN A 178 17.98 4.79 -3.79
N THR A 179 18.00 5.70 -4.77
CA THR A 179 18.68 5.49 -6.06
C THR A 179 20.13 5.05 -5.84
N GLY A 180 20.48 3.88 -6.39
CA GLY A 180 21.83 3.30 -6.28
C GLY A 180 22.10 2.47 -5.03
N ASP A 181 21.15 2.38 -4.09
CA ASP A 181 21.28 1.59 -2.87
C ASP A 181 21.14 0.08 -3.14
N THR A 182 22.26 -0.63 -3.20
CA THR A 182 22.30 -2.07 -3.47
C THR A 182 21.69 -2.93 -2.36
N LEU A 183 21.41 -2.36 -1.18
CA LEU A 183 20.75 -3.05 -0.07
C LEU A 183 19.23 -2.86 -0.09
N TRP A 184 18.69 -2.09 -1.02
CA TRP A 184 17.27 -1.75 -1.07
C TRP A 184 16.35 -2.98 -1.03
N THR A 185 16.63 -4.02 -1.81
CA THR A 185 15.81 -5.25 -1.83
C THR A 185 15.76 -5.96 -0.48
N LYS A 186 16.86 -5.92 0.29
CA LYS A 186 16.93 -6.47 1.65
C LYS A 186 16.10 -5.62 2.62
N LYS A 187 16.15 -4.29 2.49
CA LYS A 187 15.34 -3.37 3.30
C LYS A 187 13.84 -3.54 3.03
N VAL A 188 13.45 -3.65 1.75
CA VAL A 188 12.07 -3.98 1.37
C VAL A 188 11.63 -5.31 1.96
N LYS A 189 12.52 -6.32 1.97
CA LYS A 189 12.23 -7.61 2.61
C LYS A 189 11.96 -7.48 4.10
N VAL A 190 12.70 -6.65 4.83
CA VAL A 190 12.42 -6.38 6.26
C VAL A 190 11.01 -5.83 6.44
N VAL A 191 10.62 -4.82 5.65
CA VAL A 191 9.26 -4.24 5.73
C VAL A 191 8.20 -5.29 5.39
N TYR A 192 8.40 -6.07 4.32
CA TYR A 192 7.47 -7.12 3.90
C TYR A 192 7.33 -8.23 4.96
N ASP A 193 8.43 -8.75 5.49
CA ASP A 193 8.41 -9.80 6.52
C ASP A 193 7.73 -9.29 7.80
N ASN A 194 7.98 -8.03 8.18
CA ASN A 194 7.29 -7.40 9.30
C ASN A 194 5.77 -7.30 9.07
N LEU A 195 5.33 -6.89 7.87
CA LEU A 195 3.89 -6.90 7.52
C LEU A 195 3.30 -8.31 7.58
N MET A 196 4.03 -9.33 7.13
CA MET A 196 3.56 -10.72 7.19
C MET A 196 3.37 -11.16 8.65
N ASN A 197 4.33 -10.84 9.52
CA ASN A 197 4.29 -11.21 10.93
C ASN A 197 3.22 -10.42 11.71
N ASP A 198 3.22 -9.09 11.60
CA ASP A 198 2.36 -8.22 12.41
C ASP A 198 0.87 -8.31 12.05
N LEU A 199 0.56 -8.85 10.86
CA LEU A 199 -0.80 -9.06 10.35
C LEU A 199 -1.17 -10.54 10.24
N ASP A 200 -0.34 -11.48 10.69
CA ASP A 200 -0.56 -12.93 10.56
C ASP A 200 -0.90 -13.36 9.11
N LEU A 201 -0.18 -12.81 8.14
CA LEU A 201 -0.36 -13.10 6.72
C LEU A 201 0.56 -14.22 6.26
N LYS A 202 0.10 -14.98 5.26
CA LYS A 202 0.89 -16.05 4.66
C LYS A 202 1.63 -15.49 3.44
N PRO A 203 2.99 -15.48 3.43
CA PRO A 203 3.76 -14.89 2.33
C PRO A 203 3.43 -15.46 0.95
N LYS A 204 3.02 -16.73 0.85
CA LYS A 204 2.61 -17.37 -0.42
C LYS A 204 1.26 -16.86 -0.96
N LYS A 205 0.44 -16.20 -0.14
CA LYS A 205 -0.92 -15.74 -0.50
C LYS A 205 -1.01 -14.23 -0.69
N VAL A 206 0.01 -13.48 -0.31
CA VAL A 206 0.03 -12.01 -0.33
C VAL A 206 1.24 -11.55 -1.14
N PRO A 207 1.15 -11.52 -2.47
CA PRO A 207 2.24 -11.05 -3.32
C PRO A 207 2.54 -9.55 -3.10
N LEU A 208 3.82 -9.20 -3.29
CA LEU A 208 4.29 -7.82 -3.33
C LEU A 208 4.50 -7.38 -4.78
N LEU A 209 3.76 -6.38 -5.24
CA LEU A 209 3.94 -5.77 -6.56
C LEU A 209 4.74 -4.48 -6.36
N ALA A 210 5.88 -4.35 -7.04
CA ALA A 210 6.79 -3.21 -6.92
C ALA A 210 6.95 -2.49 -8.26
N GLY A 211 6.56 -1.22 -8.33
CA GLY A 211 6.63 -0.42 -9.54
C GLY A 211 8.02 0.11 -9.82
N GLU A 212 8.41 0.09 -11.10
CA GLU A 212 9.57 0.81 -11.58
C GLU A 212 9.38 2.33 -11.45
N THR A 213 10.48 3.04 -11.25
CA THR A 213 10.54 4.51 -11.34
C THR A 213 10.46 4.95 -12.81
N VAL A 214 10.33 6.27 -13.07
CA VAL A 214 10.36 6.82 -14.43
C VAL A 214 11.57 6.29 -15.20
N GLY A 215 11.32 5.76 -16.39
CA GLY A 215 12.30 5.02 -17.19
C GLY A 215 13.34 5.90 -17.86
N ALA A 216 14.46 5.28 -18.27
CA ALA A 216 15.56 5.99 -18.95
C ALA A 216 15.17 6.45 -20.35
N ASP A 217 14.17 5.81 -20.97
CA ASP A 217 13.55 6.20 -22.25
C ASP A 217 12.89 7.58 -22.19
N GLN A 218 12.61 8.08 -20.98
CA GLN A 218 12.04 9.40 -20.72
C GLN A 218 13.00 10.30 -19.90
N ASN A 219 14.30 10.01 -19.90
CA ASN A 219 15.30 10.74 -19.10
C ASN A 219 15.06 10.71 -17.58
N GLY A 220 14.34 9.69 -17.08
CA GLY A 220 14.00 9.58 -15.67
C GLY A 220 15.22 9.70 -14.75
N LYS A 221 15.18 10.65 -13.81
CA LYS A 221 16.32 10.98 -12.91
C LYS A 221 16.78 9.80 -12.07
N CYS A 222 15.86 8.90 -11.76
CA CYS A 222 16.09 7.73 -10.93
C CYS A 222 16.06 6.42 -11.72
N ALA A 223 16.07 6.45 -13.06
CA ALA A 223 15.92 5.26 -13.90
C ALA A 223 16.98 4.17 -13.63
N SER A 224 18.17 4.54 -13.13
CA SER A 224 19.21 3.59 -12.72
C SER A 224 18.76 2.67 -11.57
N MET A 225 17.80 3.12 -10.74
CA MET A 225 17.21 2.33 -9.67
C MET A 225 16.42 1.13 -10.19
N ASN A 226 15.86 1.20 -11.40
CA ASN A 226 15.07 0.10 -11.98
C ASN A 226 15.90 -1.18 -12.13
N LYS A 227 17.22 -1.07 -12.32
CA LYS A 227 18.14 -2.23 -12.33
C LYS A 227 18.16 -2.95 -10.97
N ILE A 228 18.05 -2.21 -9.87
CA ILE A 228 18.00 -2.77 -8.51
C ILE A 228 16.60 -3.33 -8.23
N ILE A 229 15.55 -2.58 -8.56
CA ILE A 229 14.15 -3.01 -8.41
C ILE A 229 13.90 -4.35 -9.13
N ALA A 230 14.44 -4.51 -10.35
CA ALA A 230 14.37 -5.74 -11.14
C ALA A 230 14.91 -6.99 -10.41
N THR A 231 15.78 -6.83 -9.41
CA THR A 231 16.34 -7.94 -8.62
C THR A 231 15.49 -8.32 -7.40
N LEU A 232 14.43 -7.57 -7.09
CA LEU A 232 13.56 -7.84 -5.93
C LEU A 232 13.02 -9.29 -5.89
N PRO A 233 12.59 -9.91 -7.01
CA PRO A 233 12.12 -11.30 -7.01
C PRO A 233 13.18 -12.34 -6.59
N GLN A 234 14.47 -11.98 -6.63
CA GLN A 234 15.55 -12.83 -6.12
C GLN A 234 15.56 -12.88 -4.60
N THR A 235 15.15 -11.78 -3.94
CA THR A 235 15.13 -11.62 -2.47
C THR A 235 13.76 -11.97 -1.87
N ILE A 236 12.67 -11.60 -2.54
CA ILE A 236 11.29 -11.90 -2.14
C ILE A 236 10.65 -12.70 -3.28
N LYS A 237 10.56 -14.03 -3.15
CA LYS A 237 10.12 -14.90 -4.26
C LYS A 237 8.69 -14.64 -4.73
N ASN A 238 7.79 -14.22 -3.83
CA ASN A 238 6.42 -13.82 -4.16
C ASN A 238 6.32 -12.31 -4.42
N SER A 239 7.28 -11.76 -5.16
CA SER A 239 7.25 -10.36 -5.59
C SER A 239 7.35 -10.24 -7.11
N HIS A 240 6.74 -9.18 -7.63
CA HIS A 240 6.58 -8.94 -9.07
C HIS A 240 6.91 -7.49 -9.37
N VAL A 241 7.76 -7.26 -10.37
CA VAL A 241 8.12 -5.90 -10.80
C VAL A 241 7.14 -5.44 -11.87
N ILE A 242 6.56 -4.25 -11.67
CA ILE A 242 5.59 -3.65 -12.57
C ILE A 242 6.32 -2.62 -13.43
N SER A 243 6.36 -2.88 -14.73
CA SER A 243 7.14 -2.02 -15.63
C SER A 243 6.50 -0.65 -15.84
N SER A 244 7.34 0.38 -15.81
CA SER A 244 6.95 1.76 -16.10
C SER A 244 7.16 2.17 -17.56
N ALA A 245 7.62 1.26 -18.43
CA ALA A 245 7.93 1.57 -19.83
C ALA A 245 6.71 2.20 -20.55
N GLY A 246 6.86 3.38 -21.13
CA GLY A 246 5.76 4.11 -21.78
C GLY A 246 4.73 4.75 -20.84
N CYS A 247 4.89 4.64 -19.51
CA CYS A 247 4.10 5.44 -18.58
C CYS A 247 4.63 6.88 -18.59
N THR A 248 3.84 7.81 -19.11
CA THR A 248 4.29 9.20 -19.31
C THR A 248 4.62 9.93 -18.01
N ASP A 249 5.71 10.69 -18.01
CA ASP A 249 6.19 11.46 -16.86
C ASP A 249 5.76 12.93 -16.89
N SER A 250 6.00 13.59 -15.76
CA SER A 250 5.90 15.03 -15.60
C SER A 250 7.20 15.69 -16.08
N ALA A 251 7.17 17.01 -16.30
CA ALA A 251 8.33 17.79 -16.74
C ALA A 251 9.50 17.84 -15.74
N ASP A 252 9.38 17.17 -14.59
CA ASP A 252 10.45 17.04 -13.60
C ASP A 252 11.27 15.75 -13.74
N ASP A 253 10.94 14.89 -14.71
CA ASP A 253 11.56 13.60 -14.99
C ASP A 253 11.66 12.66 -13.76
N LEU A 254 10.78 12.87 -12.78
CA LEU A 254 10.79 12.17 -11.48
C LEU A 254 9.43 11.58 -11.14
N HIS A 255 8.36 12.31 -11.40
CA HIS A 255 7.00 11.88 -11.12
C HIS A 255 6.27 11.51 -12.40
N PHE A 256 5.40 10.50 -12.32
CA PHE A 256 4.46 10.26 -13.42
C PHE A 256 3.45 11.41 -13.51
N ASN A 257 3.01 11.73 -14.72
CA ASN A 257 1.85 12.60 -14.90
C ASN A 257 0.55 11.80 -14.70
N ALA A 258 -0.62 12.44 -14.86
CA ALA A 258 -1.90 11.77 -14.66
C ALA A 258 -2.06 10.55 -15.60
N ALA A 259 -1.73 10.66 -16.88
CA ALA A 259 -1.80 9.54 -17.82
C ALA A 259 -0.82 8.41 -17.45
N GLY A 260 0.40 8.74 -17.01
CA GLY A 260 1.36 7.77 -16.50
C GLY A 260 0.85 6.99 -15.28
N TYR A 261 0.24 7.66 -14.30
CA TYR A 261 -0.35 6.97 -13.14
C TYR A 261 -1.51 6.06 -13.51
N ARG A 262 -2.35 6.45 -14.47
CA ARG A 262 -3.45 5.60 -14.98
C ARG A 262 -2.91 4.31 -15.58
N GLU A 263 -1.94 4.45 -16.48
CA GLU A 263 -1.31 3.32 -17.16
C GLU A 263 -0.58 2.40 -16.17
N LEU A 264 0.22 2.98 -15.29
CA LEU A 264 0.93 2.21 -14.27
C LEU A 264 -0.05 1.47 -13.35
N GLY A 265 -1.12 2.12 -12.89
CA GLY A 265 -2.18 1.51 -12.09
C GLY A 265 -2.84 0.31 -12.78
N LYS A 266 -3.16 0.43 -14.07
CA LYS A 266 -3.69 -0.69 -14.87
C LYS A 266 -2.70 -1.86 -14.96
N ARG A 267 -1.40 -1.59 -15.05
CA ARG A 267 -0.37 -2.65 -15.07
C ARG A 267 -0.24 -3.38 -13.74
N TYR A 268 -0.32 -2.66 -12.62
CA TYR A 268 -0.44 -3.29 -11.30
C TYR A 268 -1.66 -4.22 -11.26
N ALA A 269 -2.81 -3.78 -11.79
CA ALA A 269 -4.02 -4.57 -11.78
C ALA A 269 -3.92 -5.80 -12.69
N THR A 270 -3.39 -5.65 -13.90
CA THR A 270 -3.14 -6.75 -14.84
C THR A 270 -2.29 -7.84 -14.20
N GLN A 271 -1.19 -7.47 -13.53
CA GLN A 271 -0.37 -8.44 -12.80
C GLN A 271 -1.15 -9.09 -11.66
N MET A 272 -1.93 -8.33 -10.90
CA MET A 272 -2.73 -8.87 -9.79
C MET A 272 -3.85 -9.79 -10.27
N LEU A 273 -4.56 -9.46 -11.35
CA LEU A 273 -5.59 -10.31 -11.96
C LEU A 273 -5.00 -11.67 -12.33
N SER A 274 -3.82 -11.69 -12.96
CA SER A 274 -3.11 -12.93 -13.28
C SER A 274 -2.82 -13.76 -12.02
N LEU A 275 -2.34 -13.13 -10.94
CA LEU A 275 -2.05 -13.80 -9.66
C LEU A 275 -3.31 -14.30 -8.94
N LEU A 276 -4.45 -13.64 -9.16
CA LEU A 276 -5.76 -14.07 -8.69
C LEU A 276 -6.39 -15.16 -9.58
N GLY A 277 -5.75 -15.54 -10.69
CA GLY A 277 -6.23 -16.58 -11.61
C GLY A 277 -7.19 -16.08 -12.70
N TYR A 278 -7.27 -14.76 -12.92
CA TYR A 278 -8.11 -14.15 -13.95
C TYR A 278 -7.27 -13.71 -15.15
N LYS A 279 -7.86 -13.82 -16.35
CA LYS A 279 -7.29 -13.22 -17.56
C LYS A 279 -7.82 -11.78 -17.65
N PRO A 280 -6.96 -10.77 -17.76
CA PRO A 280 -7.40 -9.41 -18.06
C PRO A 280 -8.19 -9.42 -19.38
N MET A 281 -9.30 -8.69 -19.45
CA MET A 281 -9.95 -8.44 -20.73
C MET A 281 -8.97 -7.68 -21.63
N ALA A 282 -8.88 -8.06 -22.90
CA ALA A 282 -8.08 -7.32 -23.86
C ALA A 282 -8.61 -5.88 -23.94
N THR A 283 -7.76 -4.90 -23.65
CA THR A 283 -8.05 -3.49 -23.91
C THR A 283 -7.97 -3.29 -25.41
N ASN A 284 -9.13 -3.09 -26.05
CA ASN A 284 -9.22 -2.61 -27.44
C ASN A 284 -8.67 -1.19 -27.57
#